data_AF-A0A7Y5XRB0-F1
#
_entry.id   AF-A0A7Y5XRB0-F1
#
_cell.length_a   1.000
_cell.length_b   1.000
_cell.length_c   1.000
_cell.angle_alpha   90.00
_cell.angle_beta   90.00
_cell.angle_gamma   90.00
#
_symmetry.space_group_name_H-M   'P 1'
#
loop_
_entity.id
_entity.type
_entity.pdbx_description
1 polymer ?
#
loop_
_entity_poly.entity_id
_entity_poly.type
_entity_poly.pdbx_seq_one_letter_code
_entity_poly.pdbx_strand_id
1 'polypeptide(L)'
;MRDFIVRFLVAGSIMAVIDALWLTIVANKFYKDQIGGLLLEKPNLAAAVVFYLVYVTGIVAFVLAPALDKHSWQHALMYGALLGLFAYATYDLTNLATLKGFTLTVVIVDLVWGTVLTGGVSLISYHIVSRWL
;
A
#
# COMPACT_ATOMS: atom_id res chain seq x y z
N MET A 1 16.75 -9.82 -13.47
CA MET A 1 16.21 -8.51 -13.91
C MET A 1 14.81 -8.64 -14.54
N ARG A 2 14.61 -9.50 -15.54
CA ARG A 2 13.29 -9.73 -16.16
C ARG A 2 12.20 -10.07 -15.14
N ASP A 3 12.50 -10.97 -14.21
CA ASP A 3 11.52 -11.43 -13.20
C ASP A 3 11.13 -10.32 -12.22
N PHE A 4 12.05 -9.39 -11.92
CA PHE A 4 11.76 -8.24 -11.07
C PHE A 4 10.76 -7.30 -11.76
N ILE A 5 10.98 -7.00 -13.04
CA ILE A 5 10.08 -6.12 -13.81
C ILE A 5 8.67 -6.73 -13.89
N VAL A 6 8.56 -8.04 -14.13
CA VAL A 6 7.25 -8.72 -14.17
C VAL A 6 6.55 -8.64 -12.81
N ARG A 7 7.25 -8.98 -11.72
CA ARG A 7 6.71 -8.88 -10.35
C ARG A 7 6.26 -7.45 -10.03
N PHE A 8 7.06 -6.46 -10.43
CA PHE A 8 6.78 -5.04 -10.23
C PHE A 8 5.53 -4.59 -11.00
N LEU A 9 5.41 -4.92 -12.28
CA LEU A 9 4.25 -4.54 -13.09
C LEU A 9 2.96 -5.21 -12.58
N VAL A 10 3.03 -6.48 -12.17
CA VAL A 10 1.87 -7.20 -11.60
C VAL A 10 1.44 -6.55 -10.29
N ALA A 11 2.36 -6.39 -9.33
CA ALA A 11 2.04 -5.82 -8.02
C ALA A 11 1.57 -4.36 -8.13
N GLY A 12 2.27 -3.55 -8.92
CA GLY A 12 1.93 -2.15 -9.15
C GLY A 12 0.55 -1.99 -9.81
N SER A 13 0.22 -2.82 -10.80
CA SER A 13 -1.10 -2.77 -11.45
C SER A 13 -2.22 -3.15 -10.49
N ILE A 14 -2.04 -4.21 -9.69
CA ILE A 14 -3.05 -4.63 -8.70
C ILE A 14 -3.24 -3.53 -7.65
N MET A 15 -2.15 -2.98 -7.12
CA MET A 15 -2.23 -1.91 -6.13
C MET A 15 -2.93 -0.67 -6.69
N ALA A 16 -2.57 -0.24 -7.90
CA ALA A 16 -3.18 0.92 -8.54
C ALA A 16 -4.69 0.74 -8.77
N VAL A 17 -5.13 -0.47 -9.16
CA VAL A 17 -6.56 -0.76 -9.34
C VAL A 17 -7.32 -0.71 -8.03
N ILE A 18 -6.79 -1.35 -6.97
CA ILE A 18 -7.46 -1.36 -5.66
C ILE A 18 -7.49 0.04 -5.06
N ASP A 19 -6.40 0.80 -5.15
CA ASP A 19 -6.36 2.18 -4.66
C ASP A 19 -7.27 3.11 -5.44
N ALA A 20 -7.37 2.97 -6.77
CA ALA A 20 -8.30 3.77 -7.56
C ALA A 20 -9.75 3.57 -7.08
N LEU A 21 -10.13 2.35 -6.70
CA LEU A 21 -11.44 2.06 -6.12
C LEU A 21 -11.60 2.73 -4.74
N TRP A 22 -10.61 2.61 -3.85
CA TRP A 22 -10.64 3.25 -2.53
C TRP A 22 -10.75 4.77 -2.63
N LEU A 23 -9.94 5.38 -3.50
CA LEU A 23 -9.89 6.83 -3.68
C LEU A 23 -11.20 7.38 -4.25
N THR A 24 -11.83 6.64 -5.16
CA THR A 24 -13.08 7.06 -5.80
C THR A 24 -14.28 6.88 -4.88
N ILE A 25 -14.33 5.80 -4.10
CA ILE A 25 -15.54 5.41 -3.36
C ILE A 25 -15.55 5.96 -1.93
N VAL A 26 -14.41 5.92 -1.23
CA VAL A 26 -14.35 6.12 0.22
C VAL A 26 -13.51 7.34 0.59
N ALA A 27 -12.28 7.40 0.08
CA ALA A 27 -11.26 8.34 0.56
C ALA A 27 -11.69 9.81 0.45
N ASN A 28 -12.22 10.21 -0.70
CA ASN A 28 -12.43 11.63 -1.01
C ASN A 28 -13.36 12.32 -0.01
N LYS A 29 -14.43 11.64 0.43
CA LYS A 29 -15.34 12.18 1.44
C LYS A 29 -14.76 12.01 2.84
N PHE A 30 -14.28 10.81 3.16
CA PHE A 30 -13.76 10.47 4.48
C PHE A 30 -12.61 11.40 4.92
N TYR A 31 -11.57 11.58 4.09
CA TYR A 31 -10.44 12.44 4.47
C TYR A 31 -10.82 13.91 4.53
N LYS A 32 -11.74 14.39 3.68
CA LYS A 32 -12.24 15.77 3.77
C LYS A 32 -13.00 16.02 5.07
N ASP A 33 -13.82 15.07 5.50
CA ASP A 33 -14.59 15.16 6.75
C ASP A 33 -13.67 15.10 7.98
N GLN A 34 -12.62 14.28 7.95
CA GLN A 34 -11.72 14.06 9.09
C GLN A 34 -10.58 15.08 9.19
N ILE A 35 -9.91 15.37 8.08
CA ILE A 35 -8.67 16.15 8.02
C ILE A 35 -8.69 17.20 6.91
N GLY A 36 -9.87 17.64 6.45
CA GLY A 36 -10.02 18.52 5.28
C GLY A 36 -9.23 19.84 5.37
N GLY A 37 -9.07 20.40 6.57
CA GLY A 37 -8.25 21.61 6.78
C GLY A 37 -6.74 21.40 6.60
N LEU A 38 -6.27 20.15 6.53
CA LEU A 38 -4.87 19.78 6.28
C LEU A 38 -4.63 19.38 4.81
N LEU A 39 -5.70 19.15 4.02
CA LEU A 39 -5.57 18.69 2.64
C LEU A 39 -5.19 19.84 1.71
N LEU A 40 -4.32 19.54 0.73
CA LEU A 40 -4.05 20.45 -0.38
C LEU A 40 -5.28 20.59 -1.28
N GLU A 41 -5.47 21.77 -1.86
CA GLU A 41 -6.52 22.01 -2.87
C GLU A 41 -6.33 21.12 -4.12
N LYS A 42 -5.07 20.86 -4.47
CA LYS A 42 -4.69 19.98 -5.59
C LYS A 42 -3.64 18.96 -5.13
N PRO A 43 -3.86 17.66 -5.35
CA PRO A 43 -2.87 16.63 -5.01
C PRO A 43 -1.55 16.84 -5.75
N ASN A 44 -0.43 16.57 -5.06
CA ASN A 44 0.89 16.53 -5.68
C ASN A 44 1.10 15.18 -6.40
N LEU A 45 0.83 15.15 -7.70
CA LEU A 45 0.91 13.92 -8.50
C LEU A 45 2.35 13.38 -8.61
N ALA A 46 3.37 14.24 -8.61
CA ALA A 46 4.76 13.80 -8.68
C ALA A 46 5.15 12.99 -7.43
N ALA A 47 4.78 13.50 -6.24
CA ALA A 47 5.01 12.79 -4.97
C ALA A 47 4.26 11.45 -4.93
N ALA A 48 3.00 11.43 -5.43
CA ALA A 48 2.20 10.21 -5.49
C ALA A 48 2.85 9.14 -6.40
N VAL A 49 3.30 9.52 -7.60
CA VAL A 49 3.98 8.59 -8.51
C VAL A 49 5.26 8.04 -7.89
N VAL A 50 6.08 8.90 -7.28
CA VAL A 50 7.31 8.47 -6.59
C VAL A 50 6.99 7.50 -5.46
N PHE A 51 5.95 7.77 -4.67
CA PHE A 51 5.47 6.85 -3.63
C PHE A 51 5.15 5.47 -4.22
N TYR A 52 4.34 5.38 -5.28
CA TYR A 52 4.01 4.09 -5.89
C TYR A 52 5.25 3.32 -6.36
N LEU A 53 6.19 4.01 -7.02
CA LEU A 53 7.41 3.37 -7.51
C LEU A 53 8.25 2.81 -6.35
N VAL A 54 8.43 3.59 -5.29
CA VAL A 54 9.20 3.18 -4.11
C VAL A 54 8.48 2.07 -3.35
N TYR A 55 7.18 2.20 -3.13
CA TYR A 55 6.42 1.27 -2.32
C TYR A 55 6.26 -0.09 -3.00
N VAL A 56 5.95 -0.12 -4.30
CA VAL A 56 5.89 -1.37 -5.09
C VAL A 56 7.27 -2.03 -5.16
N THR A 57 8.35 -1.26 -5.26
CA THR A 57 9.72 -1.80 -5.13
C THR A 57 9.90 -2.52 -3.80
N GLY A 58 9.44 -1.92 -2.69
CA GLY A 58 9.45 -2.54 -1.37
C GLY A 58 8.64 -3.84 -1.31
N ILE A 59 7.44 -3.87 -1.87
CA ILE A 59 6.62 -5.09 -1.97
C ILE A 59 7.38 -6.19 -2.72
N VAL A 60 7.98 -5.87 -3.87
CA VAL A 60 8.70 -6.87 -4.67
C VAL A 60 9.92 -7.39 -3.93
N ALA A 61 10.74 -6.51 -3.38
CA ALA A 61 12.03 -6.86 -2.77
C ALA A 61 11.87 -7.57 -1.43
N PHE A 62 10.98 -7.10 -0.55
CA PHE A 62 10.87 -7.59 0.82
C PHE A 62 9.77 -8.65 1.01
N VAL A 63 8.81 -8.75 0.07
CA VAL A 63 7.67 -9.66 0.21
C VAL A 63 7.64 -10.70 -0.91
N LEU A 64 7.49 -10.27 -2.17
CA LEU A 64 7.26 -11.21 -3.27
C LEU A 64 8.47 -12.07 -3.60
N ALA A 65 9.67 -11.48 -3.68
CA ALA A 65 10.88 -12.26 -3.97
C ALA A 65 11.12 -13.35 -2.90
N PRO A 66 11.16 -13.04 -1.59
CA PRO A 66 11.28 -14.06 -0.56
C PRO A 66 10.13 -15.08 -0.53
N ALA A 67 8.89 -14.66 -0.84
CA ALA A 67 7.74 -15.56 -0.82
C ALA A 67 7.79 -16.58 -1.97
N LEU A 68 8.19 -16.14 -3.17
CA LEU A 68 8.35 -17.00 -4.34
C LEU A 68 9.49 -17.99 -4.15
N ASP A 69 10.63 -17.55 -3.61
CA ASP A 69 11.78 -18.44 -3.34
C ASP A 69 11.44 -19.51 -2.28
N LYS A 70 10.57 -19.17 -1.32
CA LYS A 70 10.08 -20.11 -0.29
C LYS A 70 8.86 -20.94 -0.72
N HIS A 71 8.30 -20.67 -1.90
CA HIS A 71 7.02 -21.23 -2.34
C HIS A 71 5.90 -21.11 -1.29
N SER A 72 5.82 -19.97 -0.59
CA SER A 72 4.89 -19.76 0.52
C SER A 72 3.99 -18.55 0.32
N TRP A 73 2.72 -18.81 0.04
CA TRP A 73 1.68 -17.77 -0.02
C TRP A 73 1.43 -17.16 1.36
N GLN A 74 1.62 -17.91 2.45
CA GLN A 74 1.52 -17.39 3.82
C GLN A 74 2.58 -16.33 4.07
N HIS A 75 3.80 -16.53 3.56
CA HIS A 75 4.85 -15.54 3.63
C HIS A 75 4.45 -14.26 2.89
N ALA A 76 3.92 -14.39 1.66
CA ALA A 76 3.42 -13.24 0.89
C ALA A 76 2.34 -12.45 1.63
N LEU A 77 1.34 -13.15 2.20
CA LEU A 77 0.25 -12.52 2.93
C LEU A 77 0.73 -11.83 4.22
N MET A 78 1.47 -12.55 5.07
CA MET A 78 1.88 -12.05 6.38
C MET A 78 2.89 -10.91 6.26
N TYR A 79 3.92 -11.06 5.43
CA TYR A 79 4.94 -10.01 5.27
C TYR A 79 4.42 -8.83 4.44
N GLY A 80 3.49 -9.07 3.51
CA GLY A 80 2.74 -8.01 2.84
C GLY A 80 1.91 -7.20 3.84
N ALA A 81 1.15 -7.88 4.71
CA ALA A 81 0.36 -7.24 5.75
C ALA A 81 1.23 -6.45 6.73
N LEU A 82 2.36 -7.01 7.18
CA LEU A 82 3.31 -6.31 8.07
C LEU A 82 3.94 -5.09 7.38
N LEU A 83 4.35 -5.20 6.12
CA LEU A 83 4.88 -4.06 5.36
C LEU A 83 3.85 -2.94 5.27
N GLY A 84 2.59 -3.29 4.97
CA GLY A 84 1.46 -2.36 4.98
C GLY A 84 1.26 -1.69 6.33
N LEU A 85 1.18 -2.49 7.39
CA LEU A 85 1.03 -1.99 8.76
C LEU A 85 2.14 -0.99 9.10
N PHE A 86 3.40 -1.31 8.83
CA PHE A 86 4.53 -0.46 9.19
C PHE A 86 4.58 0.83 8.37
N ALA A 87 4.32 0.77 7.07
CA ALA A 87 4.32 1.96 6.23
C ALA A 87 3.23 2.94 6.66
N TYR A 88 2.00 2.45 6.84
CA TYR A 88 0.87 3.28 7.27
C TYR A 88 1.04 3.75 8.72
N ALA A 89 1.53 2.90 9.64
CA ALA A 89 1.85 3.32 11.00
C ALA A 89 2.90 4.43 11.05
N THR A 90 3.96 4.31 10.23
CA THR A 90 5.01 5.31 10.18
C THR A 90 4.46 6.65 9.72
N TYR A 91 3.54 6.68 8.75
CA TYR A 91 2.93 7.91 8.28
C TYR A 91 1.90 8.46 9.28
N ASP A 92 0.91 7.66 9.65
CA ASP A 92 -0.25 8.11 10.42
C ASP A 92 0.06 8.40 11.88
N LEU A 93 0.85 7.56 12.56
CA LEU A 93 1.21 7.81 13.95
C LEU A 93 2.15 9.01 14.08
N THR A 94 3.03 9.22 13.10
CA THR A 94 3.86 10.43 13.06
C THR A 94 3.01 11.68 12.85
N ASN A 95 2.03 11.64 11.94
CA ASN A 95 1.12 12.76 11.74
C ASN A 95 0.22 13.01 12.95
N LEU A 96 -0.29 11.97 13.60
CA LEU A 96 -1.05 12.10 14.85
C LEU A 96 -0.21 12.77 15.96
N ALA A 97 1.08 12.47 16.01
CA ALA A 97 2.00 13.05 16.99
C ALA A 97 2.40 14.51 16.66
N THR A 98 2.40 14.91 15.39
CA THR A 98 3.04 16.17 14.94
C THR A 98 2.07 17.21 14.38
N LEU A 99 0.91 16.80 13.85
CA LEU A 99 -0.05 17.70 13.20
C LEU A 99 -1.27 17.96 14.07
N LYS A 100 -1.56 19.25 14.31
CA LYS A 100 -2.78 19.67 14.98
C LYS A 100 -3.99 19.39 14.07
N GLY A 101 -4.96 18.63 14.58
CA GLY A 101 -6.20 18.31 13.86
C GLY A 101 -6.14 17.00 13.04
N PHE A 102 -5.04 16.25 13.09
CA PHE A 102 -5.02 14.88 12.56
C PHE A 102 -5.80 13.96 13.49
N THR A 103 -6.71 13.13 12.96
CA THR A 103 -7.66 12.37 13.80
C THR A 103 -7.21 10.93 14.01
N LEU A 104 -7.47 10.40 15.20
CA LEU A 104 -7.24 8.98 15.50
C LEU A 104 -8.10 8.06 14.61
N THR A 105 -9.26 8.54 14.15
CA THR A 105 -10.12 7.80 13.22
C THR A 105 -9.42 7.53 11.90
N VAL A 106 -8.71 8.51 11.33
CA VAL A 106 -7.91 8.30 10.11
C VAL A 106 -6.84 7.26 10.36
N VAL A 107 -6.08 7.39 11.44
CA VAL A 107 -5.01 6.44 11.81
C VAL A 107 -5.54 5.00 11.85
N ILE A 108 -6.65 4.74 12.56
CA ILE A 108 -7.17 3.37 12.69
C ILE A 108 -7.61 2.82 11.33
N VAL A 109 -8.33 3.62 10.54
CA VAL A 109 -8.83 3.20 9.22
C VAL A 109 -7.67 2.90 8.28
N ASP A 110 -6.67 3.78 8.26
CA ASP A 110 -5.53 3.69 7.35
C ASP A 110 -4.58 2.55 7.74
N LEU A 111 -4.40 2.27 9.04
CA LEU A 111 -3.67 1.08 9.49
C LEU A 111 -4.35 -0.22 9.04
N VAL A 112 -5.66 -0.33 9.22
CA VAL A 112 -6.43 -1.51 8.80
C VAL A 112 -6.39 -1.64 7.28
N TRP A 113 -6.65 -0.55 6.56
CA TRP A 113 -6.64 -0.53 5.10
C TRP A 113 -5.26 -0.88 4.55
N GLY A 114 -4.19 -0.23 5.01
CA GLY A 114 -2.82 -0.47 4.55
C GLY A 114 -2.36 -1.91 4.76
N THR A 115 -2.72 -2.49 5.91
CA THR A 115 -2.47 -3.90 6.23
C THR A 115 -3.19 -4.84 5.27
N VAL A 116 -4.51 -4.65 5.08
CA VAL A 116 -5.34 -5.50 4.20
C VAL A 116 -4.96 -5.33 2.74
N LEU A 117 -4.75 -4.10 2.29
CA LEU A 117 -4.35 -3.75 0.93
C LEU A 117 -3.02 -4.40 0.58
N THR A 118 -1.97 -4.16 1.37
CA THR A 118 -0.62 -4.62 1.02
C THR A 118 -0.51 -6.14 1.13
N GLY A 119 -1.17 -6.75 2.13
CA GLY A 119 -1.30 -8.21 2.24
C GLY A 119 -2.05 -8.81 1.04
N GLY A 120 -3.18 -8.21 0.64
CA GLY A 120 -3.98 -8.64 -0.51
C GLY A 120 -3.24 -8.50 -1.84
N VAL A 121 -2.63 -7.35 -2.10
CA VAL A 121 -1.77 -7.12 -3.28
C VAL A 121 -0.67 -8.17 -3.35
N SER A 122 0.01 -8.44 -2.22
CA SER A 122 1.10 -9.41 -2.16
C SER A 122 0.62 -10.83 -2.43
N LEU A 123 -0.52 -11.23 -1.83
CA LEU A 123 -1.11 -12.55 -2.02
C LEU A 123 -1.56 -12.78 -3.47
N ILE A 124 -2.29 -11.83 -4.05
CA ILE A 124 -2.79 -11.93 -5.43
C ILE A 124 -1.59 -11.94 -6.40
N SER A 125 -0.61 -11.05 -6.19
CA SER A 125 0.59 -10.99 -7.04
C SER A 125 1.40 -12.28 -6.96
N TYR A 126 1.55 -12.87 -5.76
CA TYR A 126 2.20 -14.16 -5.58
C TYR A 126 1.52 -15.24 -6.44
N HIS A 127 0.20 -15.38 -6.35
CA HIS A 127 -0.54 -16.39 -7.12
C HIS A 127 -0.54 -16.16 -8.62
N ILE A 128 -0.50 -14.90 -9.06
CA ILE A 128 -0.34 -14.60 -10.49
C ILE A 128 1.06 -15.02 -10.91
N VAL A 129 2.10 -14.46 -10.29
CA VAL A 129 3.49 -14.68 -10.72
C VAL A 129 3.92 -16.15 -10.59
N SER A 130 3.46 -16.87 -9.56
CA SER A 130 3.78 -18.28 -9.35
C SER A 130 3.20 -19.22 -10.41
N ARG A 131 2.30 -18.74 -11.28
CA ARG A 131 1.79 -19.52 -12.43
C ARG A 131 2.65 -19.36 -13.69
N TRP A 132 3.54 -18.37 -13.71
CA TRP A 132 4.43 -18.07 -14.84
C TRP A 132 5.86 -18.58 -14.63
N LEU A 133 6.21 -18.95 -13.40
CA LEU A 133 7.46 -19.60 -13.01
C LEU A 133 7.22 -21.11 -12.87
#